data_AF-Q71HZ1-F1
#
_entry.id   AF-Q71HZ1-F1
#
_cell.length_a   1.000
_cell.length_b   1.000
_cell.length_c   1.000
_cell.angle_alpha   90.00
_cell.angle_beta   90.00
_cell.angle_gamma   90.00
#
_symmetry.space_group_name_H-M   'P 1'
#
loop_
_entity.id
_entity.type
_entity.pdbx_description
1 polymer ?
#
loop_
_entity_poly.entity_id
_entity_poly.type
_entity_poly.pdbx_seq_one_letter_code
_entity_poly.pdbx_strand_id
1 'polypeptide(L)' 'AKKIMDAIMATRRETGIKGRKLFMPIRIATTRSMVGPGIGEAMELMGKDTVMKHLDLTLKQLSEAGIE' A
#
# COMPACT_ATOMS: atom_id res chain seq x y z
N ALA A 1 10.53 0.43 9.10
CA ALA A 1 10.15 -0.39 7.94
C ALA A 1 9.64 -1.80 8.31
N LYS A 2 10.24 -2.51 9.28
CA LYS A 2 9.92 -3.92 9.60
C LYS A 2 8.42 -4.18 9.83
N LYS A 3 7.77 -3.42 10.70
CA LYS A 3 6.32 -3.57 10.99
C LYS A 3 5.42 -3.35 9.76
N ILE A 4 5.82 -2.46 8.85
CA ILE A 4 5.09 -2.21 7.59
C ILE A 4 5.21 -3.43 6.68
N MET A 5 6.43 -3.97 6.54
CA MET A 5 6.66 -5.18 5.76
C MET A 5 5.91 -6.38 6.36
N ASP A 6 5.88 -6.51 7.69
CA ASP A 6 5.14 -7.58 8.37
C ASP A 6 3.63 -7.50 8.06
N ALA A 7 3.06 -6.29 8.02
CA ALA A 7 1.66 -6.08 7.62
C ALA A 7 1.41 -6.49 6.15
N ILE A 8 2.28 -6.09 5.22
CA ILE A 8 2.17 -6.50 3.81
C ILE A 8 2.27 -8.03 3.67
N MET A 9 3.12 -8.67 4.47
CA MET A 9 3.24 -10.13 4.48
C MET A 9 2.03 -10.81 5.12
N ALA A 10 1.36 -10.17 6.08
CA ALA A 10 0.08 -10.66 6.59
C ALA A 10 -0.98 -10.66 5.49
N THR A 11 -1.14 -9.54 4.77
CA THR A 11 -2.03 -9.45 3.61
C THR A 11 -1.70 -10.49 2.54
N ARG A 12 -0.40 -10.75 2.28
CA ARG A 12 0.03 -11.84 1.39
C ARG A 12 -0.47 -13.21 1.84
N ARG A 13 -0.40 -13.50 3.14
CA ARG A 13 -0.83 -14.80 3.68
C ARG A 13 -2.35 -14.95 3.59
N GLU A 14 -3.10 -13.89 3.87
CA GLU A 14 -4.57 -13.89 3.84
C GLU A 14 -5.12 -13.99 2.42
N THR A 15 -4.56 -13.22 1.49
CA THR A 15 -5.06 -13.14 0.10
C THR A 15 -4.43 -14.17 -0.83
N GLY A 16 -3.27 -14.73 -0.47
CA GLY A 16 -2.45 -15.55 -1.36
C GLY A 16 -1.76 -14.79 -2.50
N ILE A 17 -2.00 -13.48 -2.65
CA ILE A 17 -1.47 -12.64 -3.73
C ILE A 17 0.00 -12.32 -3.47
N LYS A 18 0.84 -12.41 -4.52
CA LYS A 18 2.30 -12.29 -4.42
C LYS A 18 2.88 -11.36 -5.48
N GLY A 19 4.14 -10.97 -5.27
CA GLY A 19 4.94 -10.23 -6.24
C GLY A 19 4.29 -8.90 -6.63
N ARG A 20 4.39 -8.55 -7.91
CA ARG A 20 3.91 -7.26 -8.42
C ARG A 20 2.44 -6.99 -8.09
N LYS A 21 1.57 -8.01 -8.15
CA LYS A 21 0.14 -7.87 -7.87
C LYS A 21 -0.17 -7.50 -6.41
N LEU A 22 0.73 -7.78 -5.47
CA LEU A 22 0.60 -7.35 -4.09
C LEU A 22 1.28 -6.00 -3.85
N PHE A 23 2.57 -5.90 -4.21
CA PHE A 23 3.38 -4.75 -3.82
C PHE A 23 3.07 -3.49 -4.63
N MET A 24 2.69 -3.62 -5.91
CA MET A 24 2.46 -2.46 -6.77
C MET A 24 1.18 -1.69 -6.38
N PRO A 25 0.02 -2.33 -6.18
CA PRO A 25 -1.17 -1.61 -5.72
C PRO A 25 -0.95 -0.92 -4.37
N ILE A 26 -0.33 -1.62 -3.40
CA ILE A 26 -0.01 -1.03 -2.09
C ILE A 26 0.92 0.18 -2.24
N ARG A 27 1.95 0.10 -3.10
CA ARG A 27 2.87 1.23 -3.34
C ARG A 27 2.13 2.43 -3.89
N ILE A 28 1.29 2.24 -4.90
CA ILE A 28 0.57 3.34 -5.54
C ILE A 28 -0.41 3.97 -4.55
N ALA A 29 -1.18 3.14 -3.83
CA ALA A 29 -2.16 3.60 -2.84
C ALA A 29 -1.52 4.40 -1.69
N THR A 30 -0.29 4.05 -1.30
CA THR A 30 0.38 4.67 -0.14
C THR A 30 1.30 5.83 -0.53
N THR A 31 2.05 5.70 -1.63
CA THR A 31 3.11 6.65 -2.03
C THR A 31 2.74 7.54 -3.21
N ARG A 32 1.64 7.24 -3.93
CA ARG A 32 1.25 7.88 -5.20
C ARG A 32 2.31 7.83 -6.31
N SER A 33 3.28 6.93 -6.19
CA SER A 33 4.32 6.69 -7.19
C SER A 33 4.37 5.21 -7.57
N MET A 34 4.69 4.92 -8.83
CA MET A 34 4.94 3.56 -9.29
C MET A 34 6.37 3.08 -9.01
N VAL A 35 7.30 4.02 -8.78
CA VAL A 35 8.74 3.76 -8.66
C VAL A 35 9.30 4.45 -7.42
N GLY A 36 10.41 3.96 -6.89
CA GLY A 36 11.10 4.58 -5.75
C GLY A 36 11.84 3.56 -4.88
N PRO A 37 12.39 4.02 -3.74
CA PRO A 37 13.10 3.17 -2.78
C PRO A 37 12.17 2.10 -2.17
N GLY A 38 12.68 1.26 -1.27
CA GLY A 38 11.90 0.19 -0.67
C GLY A 38 10.53 0.67 -0.15
N ILE A 39 9.44 -0.03 -0.46
CA ILE A 39 8.08 0.44 -0.12
C ILE A 39 7.92 0.72 1.39
N GLY A 40 8.50 -0.13 2.24
CA GLY A 40 8.46 0.06 3.69
C GLY A 40 9.27 1.25 4.18
N GLU A 41 10.36 1.60 3.51
CA GLU A 41 11.20 2.78 3.81
C GLU A 41 10.52 4.05 3.34
N ALA A 42 9.94 4.03 2.13
CA ALA A 42 9.17 5.14 1.59
C ALA A 42 7.97 5.48 2.47
N MET A 43 7.21 4.47 2.90
CA MET A 43 6.07 4.66 3.80
C MET A 43 6.49 5.16 5.19
N GLU A 44 7.64 4.70 5.70
CA GLU A 44 8.19 5.16 6.97
C GLU A 44 8.60 6.64 6.91
N LEU A 45 9.26 7.05 5.83
CA LEU A 45 9.66 8.44 5.60
C LEU A 45 8.45 9.39 5.48
N MET A 46 7.38 8.95 4.82
CA MET A 46 6.15 9.75 4.65
C MET A 46 5.35 9.92 5.96
N GLY A 47 5.57 9.04 6.93
CA GLY A 47 4.84 9.02 8.19
C GLY A 47 3.47 8.34 8.10
N LYS A 48 3.02 7.81 9.24
CA LYS A 48 1.80 6.99 9.35
C LYS A 48 0.54 7.74 8.88
N ASP A 49 0.35 8.97 9.33
CA ASP A 49 -0.89 9.72 9.08
C ASP A 49 -1.08 10.00 7.58
N THR A 50 0.00 10.39 6.90
CA THR A 50 0.04 10.59 5.46
C THR A 50 -0.32 9.30 4.71
N VAL A 51 0.33 8.19 5.08
CA VAL A 51 0.11 6.88 4.45
C VAL A 51 -1.33 6.41 4.62
N MET A 52 -1.88 6.52 5.84
CA MET A 52 -3.26 6.13 6.12
C MET A 52 -4.25 7.00 5.34
N LYS A 53 -4.06 8.33 5.34
CA LYS A 53 -4.88 9.25 4.55
C LYS A 53 -4.88 8.90 3.07
N HIS A 54 -3.73 8.51 2.51
CA HIS A 54 -3.64 8.13 1.10
C HIS A 54 -4.41 6.84 0.82
N LEU A 55 -4.27 5.85 1.70
CA LEU A 55 -4.97 4.57 1.58
C LEU A 55 -6.49 4.76 1.62
N ASP A 56 -7.00 5.54 2.58
CA ASP A 56 -8.44 5.84 2.72
C ASP A 56 -8.98 6.55 1.48
N LEU A 57 -8.24 7.52 0.94
CA LEU A 57 -8.61 8.21 -0.29
C LEU A 57 -8.64 7.24 -1.49
N THR A 58 -7.66 6.34 -1.61
CA THR A 58 -7.65 5.34 -2.67
C THR A 58 -8.84 4.40 -2.56
N LEU A 59 -9.16 3.89 -1.37
CA LEU A 59 -10.32 3.01 -1.16
C LEU A 59 -11.64 3.73 -1.49
N LYS A 60 -11.78 4.99 -1.07
CA LYS A 60 -12.93 5.83 -1.43
C LYS A 60 -13.07 5.98 -2.94
N GLN A 61 -11.97 6.29 -3.64
CA GLN A 61 -11.98 6.45 -5.10
C GLN A 61 -12.34 5.16 -5.84
N LEU A 62 -11.86 4.00 -5.36
CA LEU A 62 -12.21 2.69 -5.94
C LEU A 62 -13.69 2.38 -5.78
N SER A 63 -14.25 2.65 -4.60
CA SER A 63 -15.67 2.50 -4.32
C SER A 63 -16.53 3.42 -5.20
N GLU A 64 -16.14 4.70 -5.33
CA GLU A 64 -16.82 5.67 -6.21
C GLU A 64 -16.72 5.30 -7.70
N ALA A 65 -15.66 4.60 -8.10
CA ALA A 65 -15.48 4.10 -9.45
C ALA A 65 -16.22 2.78 -9.74
N GLY A 66 -16.87 2.17 -8.73
CA GLY A 66 -17.55 0.88 -8.86
C GLY A 66 -16.61 -0.30 -9.06
N ILE A 67 -15.37 -0.19 -8.58
CA ILE A 67 -14.35 -1.26 -8.65
C ILE A 67 -14.27 -1.90 -7.25
N GLU A 68 -14.89 -3.07 -7.10
CA GLU A 68 -14.83 -3.92 -5.89
C GLU A 68 -13.83 -5.07 -6.04
#